data_AF-A0A6I6JVB1-F1
#
_entry.id   AF-A0A6I6JVB1-F1
#
_cell.length_a   1.000
_cell.length_b   1.000
_cell.length_c   1.000
_cell.angle_alpha   90.00
_cell.angle_beta   90.00
_cell.angle_gamma   90.00
#
_symmetry.space_group_name_H-M   'P 1'
#
loop_
_entity.id
_entity.type
_entity.pdbx_description
1 polymer ?
#
loop_
_entity_poly.entity_id
_entity_poly.type
_entity_poly.pdbx_seq_one_letter_code
_entity_poly.pdbx_strand_id
1 'polypeptide(L)'
;MKSPAYNATIRKLENELSQLEIQPHCFIETTEKAIGLCNKVILKLREMVFKNGFLNDAEEIYFFKHIKPKVFSKLIYYTEVFNIESHRPESEDADQIGYLKYMLQKHTKEIEEDKAFYQYYK
;
A
#
# COMPACT_ATOMS: atom_id res chain seq x y z
N MET A 1 1.09 2.05 26.25
CA MET A 1 1.27 2.27 24.79
C MET A 1 0.15 1.58 24.02
N LYS A 2 -0.61 2.31 23.19
CA LYS A 2 -1.73 1.77 22.38
C LYS A 2 -1.29 0.94 21.15
N SER A 3 0.03 0.75 20.99
CA SER A 3 0.69 -0.06 19.96
C SER A 3 0.07 -1.45 19.70
N PRO A 4 -0.42 -2.23 20.69
CA PRO A 4 -0.93 -3.58 20.43
C PRO A 4 -2.18 -3.63 19.55
N ALA A 5 -3.11 -2.68 19.74
CA ALA A 5 -4.39 -2.69 19.02
C ALA A 5 -4.24 -2.28 17.54
N TYR A 6 -3.35 -1.31 17.27
CA TYR A 6 -2.99 -0.94 15.90
C TYR A 6 -2.29 -2.10 15.19
N ASN A 7 -1.28 -2.70 15.83
CA ASN A 7 -0.55 -3.82 15.24
C ASN A 7 -1.46 -5.04 15.03
N ALA A 8 -2.41 -5.33 15.91
CA ALA A 8 -3.38 -6.40 15.70
C ALA A 8 -4.26 -6.14 14.46
N THR A 9 -4.68 -4.89 14.25
CA THR A 9 -5.47 -4.51 13.07
C THR A 9 -4.63 -4.62 11.79
N ILE A 10 -3.38 -4.19 11.82
CA ILE A 10 -2.44 -4.28 10.69
C ILE A 10 -2.11 -5.75 10.38
N ARG A 11 -1.85 -6.57 11.39
CA ARG A 11 -1.58 -8.00 11.20
C ARG A 11 -2.79 -8.71 10.57
N LYS A 12 -4.00 -8.32 10.94
CA LYS A 12 -5.21 -8.83 10.30
C LYS A 12 -5.24 -8.45 8.80
N LEU A 13 -4.92 -7.19 8.47
CA LEU A 13 -4.80 -6.76 7.07
C LEU A 13 -3.76 -7.60 6.30
N GLU A 14 -2.56 -7.76 6.87
CA GLU A 14 -1.48 -8.53 6.24
C GLU A 14 -1.90 -9.97 5.95
N ASN A 15 -2.61 -10.61 6.88
CA ASN A 15 -3.15 -11.94 6.69
C ASN A 15 -4.22 -11.99 5.58
N GLU A 16 -5.16 -11.03 5.56
CA GLU A 16 -6.21 -10.96 4.53
C GLU A 16 -5.61 -10.70 3.14
N LEU A 17 -4.61 -9.82 3.03
CA LEU A 17 -3.88 -9.58 1.78
C LEU A 17 -3.11 -10.82 1.31
N SER A 18 -2.42 -11.51 2.22
CA SER A 18 -1.68 -12.75 1.88
C SER A 18 -2.62 -13.85 1.38
N GLN A 19 -3.84 -13.92 1.90
CA GLN A 19 -4.84 -14.88 1.43
C GLN A 19 -5.35 -14.54 0.02
N LEU A 20 -5.47 -13.25 -0.32
CA LEU A 20 -5.86 -12.82 -1.66
C LEU A 20 -4.82 -13.25 -2.71
N GLU A 21 -3.53 -13.19 -2.39
CA GLU A 21 -2.44 -13.55 -3.30
C GLU A 21 -2.40 -15.07 -3.63
N ILE A 22 -3.00 -15.92 -2.79
CA ILE A 22 -3.02 -17.38 -2.99
C ILE A 22 -4.17 -17.81 -3.92
N GLN A 23 -5.19 -16.96 -4.11
CA GLN A 23 -6.38 -17.33 -4.85
C GLN A 23 -6.21 -17.09 -6.37
N PRO A 24 -6.77 -17.98 -7.23
CA PRO A 24 -6.76 -17.77 -8.67
C PRO A 24 -7.79 -16.71 -9.06
N HIS A 25 -7.41 -15.43 -8.95
CA HIS A 25 -8.19 -14.28 -9.41
C HIS A 25 -7.41 -13.51 -10.48
N CYS A 26 -8.12 -12.77 -11.34
CA CYS A 26 -7.43 -11.81 -12.21
C CYS A 26 -6.80 -10.68 -11.38
N PHE A 27 -5.71 -10.08 -11.87
CA PHE A 27 -4.96 -9.05 -11.12
C PHE A 27 -5.81 -7.83 -10.76
N ILE A 28 -6.74 -7.43 -11.64
CA ILE A 28 -7.63 -6.28 -11.43
C ILE A 28 -8.54 -6.53 -10.22
N GLU A 29 -9.21 -7.67 -10.15
CA GLU A 29 -10.08 -8.00 -9.01
C GLU A 29 -9.29 -8.13 -7.70
N THR A 30 -8.10 -8.74 -7.76
CA THR A 30 -7.23 -8.89 -6.59
C THR A 30 -6.82 -7.53 -6.04
N THR A 31 -6.39 -6.63 -6.91
CA THR A 31 -5.95 -5.28 -6.52
C THR A 31 -7.11 -4.43 -6.03
N GLU A 32 -8.28 -4.49 -6.66
CA GLU A 32 -9.49 -3.80 -6.18
C GLU A 32 -9.90 -4.24 -4.77
N LYS A 33 -9.93 -5.57 -4.52
CA LYS A 33 -10.20 -6.13 -3.18
C LYS A 33 -9.15 -5.65 -2.16
N ALA A 34 -7.86 -5.69 -2.54
CA ALA A 34 -6.77 -5.26 -1.67
C ALA A 34 -6.85 -3.76 -1.31
N ILE A 35 -7.19 -2.90 -2.29
CA ILE A 35 -7.45 -1.47 -2.08
C ILE A 35 -8.61 -1.28 -1.09
N GLY A 36 -9.71 -2.02 -1.27
CA GLY A 36 -10.85 -2.02 -0.36
C GLY A 36 -10.48 -2.39 1.08
N LEU A 37 -9.68 -3.44 1.26
CA LEU A 37 -9.18 -3.84 2.58
C LEU A 37 -8.29 -2.77 3.22
N CYS A 38 -7.37 -2.18 2.44
CA CYS A 38 -6.51 -1.10 2.93
C CYS A 38 -7.33 0.11 3.40
N ASN A 39 -8.30 0.55 2.59
CA ASN A 39 -9.18 1.68 2.94
C ASN A 39 -9.99 1.42 4.20
N LYS A 40 -10.54 0.21 4.36
CA LYS A 40 -11.26 -0.20 5.57
C LYS A 40 -10.38 -0.09 6.81
N VAL A 41 -9.12 -0.51 6.71
CA VAL A 41 -8.17 -0.46 7.83
C VAL A 41 -7.73 0.98 8.12
N ILE A 42 -7.51 1.80 7.10
CA ILE A 42 -7.21 3.24 7.27
C ILE A 42 -8.33 3.95 8.04
N LEU A 43 -9.59 3.71 7.66
CA LEU A 43 -10.76 4.25 8.35
C LEU A 43 -10.78 3.80 9.82
N LYS A 44 -10.59 2.50 10.06
CA LYS A 44 -10.55 1.96 11.42
C LYS A 44 -9.43 2.57 12.27
N LEU A 45 -8.23 2.74 11.72
CA LEU A 45 -7.12 3.41 12.42
C LEU A 45 -7.48 4.87 12.74
N ARG A 46 -8.12 5.58 11.80
CA ARG A 46 -8.58 6.96 12.01
C ARG A 46 -9.62 7.06 13.12
N GLU A 47 -10.59 6.15 13.16
CA GLU A 47 -11.58 6.07 14.23
C GLU A 47 -10.94 5.82 15.59
N MET A 48 -9.95 4.92 15.65
CA MET A 48 -9.20 4.64 16.88
C MET A 48 -8.44 5.87 17.37
N VAL A 49 -7.84 6.65 16.47
CA VAL A 49 -7.16 7.91 16.81
C VAL A 49 -8.18 8.96 17.27
N PHE A 50 -9.29 9.13 16.55
CA PHE A 50 -10.32 10.11 16.90
C PHE A 50 -10.96 9.83 18.27
N LYS A 51 -11.25 8.55 18.56
CA LYS A 51 -11.89 8.14 19.81
C LYS A 51 -10.96 8.26 21.03
N ASN A 52 -9.68 7.91 20.85
CA ASN A 52 -8.78 7.72 21.99
C ASN A 52 -7.73 8.83 22.13
N GLY A 53 -7.56 9.68 21.11
CA GLY A 53 -6.47 10.64 21.01
C GLY A 53 -5.08 9.99 21.10
N PHE A 54 -4.07 10.84 21.18
CA PHE A 54 -2.70 10.46 21.54
C PHE A 54 -2.43 10.80 23.00
N LEU A 55 -1.64 9.96 23.68
CA LEU A 55 -1.24 10.18 25.07
C LEU A 55 -0.22 11.32 25.20
N ASN A 56 0.63 11.48 24.18
CA ASN A 56 1.65 12.51 24.07
C ASN A 56 2.17 12.57 22.63
N ASP A 57 2.99 13.59 22.34
CA ASP A 57 3.60 13.82 21.02
C ASP A 57 4.43 12.62 20.55
N ALA A 58 5.09 11.89 21.46
CA ALA A 58 5.87 10.72 21.10
C ALA A 58 5.00 9.58 20.55
N GLU A 59 3.80 9.37 21.11
CA GLU A 59 2.83 8.40 20.57
C GLU A 59 2.28 8.84 19.21
N GLU A 60 2.01 10.14 19.04
CA GLU A 60 1.57 10.72 17.77
C GLU A 60 2.64 10.56 16.68
N ILE A 61 3.87 10.97 16.97
CA ILE A 61 5.02 10.82 16.07
C ILE A 61 5.20 9.36 15.69
N TYR A 62 5.15 8.44 16.66
CA TYR A 62 5.28 7.00 16.39
C TYR A 62 4.16 6.49 15.49
N PHE A 63 2.92 6.94 15.71
CA PHE A 63 1.79 6.56 14.86
C PHE A 63 2.02 7.00 13.42
N PHE A 64 2.35 8.26 13.19
CA PHE A 64 2.52 8.79 11.84
C PHE A 64 3.79 8.29 11.14
N LYS A 65 4.88 8.02 11.87
CA LYS A 65 6.13 7.50 11.29
C LYS A 65 6.17 5.99 11.09
N HIS A 66 5.44 5.20 11.88
CA HIS A 66 5.61 3.74 11.88
C HIS A 66 4.31 2.94 11.77
N ILE A 67 3.17 3.46 12.24
CA ILE A 67 1.90 2.72 12.20
C ILE A 67 1.15 3.02 10.91
N LYS A 68 0.84 4.30 10.65
CA LYS A 68 0.12 4.74 9.46
C LYS A 68 0.80 4.30 8.16
N PRO A 69 2.14 4.43 7.99
CA PRO A 69 2.80 4.06 6.74
C PRO A 69 2.68 2.58 6.37
N LYS A 70 2.55 1.66 7.34
CA LYS A 70 2.41 0.22 7.06
C LYS A 70 1.16 -0.12 6.25
N VAL A 71 0.10 0.66 6.41
CA VAL A 71 -1.16 0.46 5.67
C VAL A 71 -1.17 1.29 4.39
N PHE A 72 -0.70 2.54 4.46
CA PHE A 72 -0.67 3.42 3.29
C PHE A 72 0.29 2.93 2.20
N SER A 73 1.43 2.33 2.57
CA SER A 73 2.35 1.75 1.57
C SER A 73 1.69 0.63 0.76
N LYS A 74 0.87 -0.20 1.41
CA LYS A 74 0.07 -1.25 0.75
C LYS A 74 -1.00 -0.64 -0.15
N LEU A 75 -1.70 0.39 0.32
CA LEU A 75 -2.69 1.09 -0.51
C LEU A 75 -2.05 1.67 -1.77
N ILE A 76 -0.92 2.36 -1.65
CA ILE A 76 -0.17 2.93 -2.78
C ILE A 76 0.23 1.82 -3.75
N TYR A 77 0.83 0.73 -3.24
CA TYR A 77 1.26 -0.40 -4.03
C TYR A 77 0.10 -1.01 -4.85
N TYR A 78 -1.00 -1.41 -4.21
CA TYR A 78 -2.10 -2.05 -4.93
C TYR A 78 -2.84 -1.09 -5.86
N THR A 79 -2.87 0.21 -5.54
CA THR A 79 -3.41 1.23 -6.46
C THR A 79 -2.55 1.34 -7.72
N GLU A 80 -1.22 1.32 -7.59
CA GLU A 80 -0.34 1.38 -8.76
C GLU A 80 -0.45 0.12 -9.62
N VAL A 81 -0.49 -1.06 -9.01
CA VAL A 81 -0.70 -2.31 -9.75
C VAL A 81 -2.06 -2.30 -10.45
N PHE A 82 -3.13 -1.86 -9.79
CA PHE A 82 -4.44 -1.71 -10.43
C PHE A 82 -4.37 -0.77 -11.64
N ASN A 83 -3.72 0.38 -11.52
CA ASN A 83 -3.56 1.33 -12.61
C ASN A 83 -2.77 0.72 -13.77
N ILE A 84 -1.67 0.02 -13.48
CA ILE A 84 -0.86 -0.65 -14.51
C ILE A 84 -1.69 -1.67 -15.26
N GLU A 85 -2.40 -2.55 -14.55
CA GLU A 85 -3.17 -3.64 -15.15
C GLU A 85 -4.43 -3.17 -15.88
N SER A 86 -5.12 -2.14 -15.36
CA SER A 86 -6.31 -1.57 -16.00
C SER A 86 -6.01 -0.78 -17.29
N HIS A 87 -4.79 -0.25 -17.43
CA HIS A 87 -4.35 0.44 -18.65
C HIS A 87 -3.47 -0.45 -19.54
N ARG A 88 -3.29 -1.72 -19.19
CA ARG A 88 -2.54 -2.66 -20.02
C ARG A 88 -3.28 -2.82 -21.36
N PRO A 89 -2.60 -2.67 -22.51
CA PRO A 89 -3.26 -2.80 -23.80
C PRO A 89 -3.76 -4.24 -24.00
N GLU A 90 -4.96 -4.39 -24.58
CA GLU A 90 -5.52 -5.70 -24.96
C GLU A 90 -4.92 -6.24 -26.27
N SER A 91 -3.96 -5.53 -26.87
CA SER A 91 -3.32 -5.90 -28.13
C SER A 91 -2.29 -7.02 -27.97
N GLU A 92 -1.55 -7.32 -29.05
CA GLU A 92 -0.59 -8.41 -29.10
C GLU A 92 0.45 -8.34 -27.97
N ASP A 93 0.99 -9.51 -27.59
CA ASP A 93 1.95 -9.63 -26.48
C ASP A 93 3.13 -8.65 -26.58
N ALA A 94 3.56 -8.31 -27.79
CA ALA A 94 4.65 -7.35 -28.02
C ALA A 94 4.33 -5.95 -27.45
N ASP A 95 3.09 -5.48 -27.62
CA ASP A 95 2.63 -4.18 -27.13
C ASP A 95 2.50 -4.19 -25.60
N GLN A 96 1.96 -5.29 -25.05
CA GLN A 96 1.88 -5.48 -23.60
C GLN A 96 3.26 -5.48 -22.95
N ILE A 97 4.23 -6.20 -23.54
CA ILE A 97 5.62 -6.21 -23.08
C ILE A 97 6.24 -4.81 -23.18
N GLY A 98 5.99 -4.09 -24.28
CA GLY A 98 6.46 -2.72 -24.46
C GLY A 98 5.94 -1.78 -23.37
N TYR A 99 4.64 -1.85 -23.09
CA TYR A 99 3.97 -1.08 -22.04
C TYR A 99 4.56 -1.38 -20.65
N LEU A 100 4.69 -2.66 -20.28
CA LEU A 100 5.24 -3.03 -18.97
C LEU A 100 6.70 -2.59 -18.79
N LYS A 101 7.51 -2.67 -19.85
CA LYS A 101 8.89 -2.14 -19.83
C LYS A 101 8.91 -0.63 -19.63
N TYR A 102 8.03 0.10 -20.30
CA TYR A 102 7.90 1.54 -20.12
C TYR A 102 7.52 1.88 -18.67
N MET A 103 6.51 1.21 -18.10
CA MET A 103 6.10 1.42 -16.70
C MET A 103 7.24 1.12 -15.72
N LEU A 104 8.00 0.03 -15.96
CA LEU A 104 9.17 -0.31 -15.14
C LEU A 104 10.26 0.78 -15.19
N GLN A 105 10.56 1.29 -16.38
CA GLN A 105 11.54 2.38 -16.54
C GLN A 105 11.08 3.66 -15.84
N LYS A 106 9.80 4.02 -15.98
CA LYS A 106 9.20 5.18 -15.31
C LYS A 106 9.40 5.10 -13.80
N HIS A 107 9.00 4.00 -13.16
CA HIS A 107 9.15 3.84 -11.71
C HIS A 107 10.61 3.77 -11.26
N THR A 108 11.50 3.17 -12.06
CA THR A 108 12.94 3.15 -11.74
C THR A 108 13.49 4.56 -11.66
N LYS A 109 13.11 5.42 -12.61
CA LYS A 109 13.52 6.83 -12.64
C LYS A 109 12.99 7.62 -11.44
N GLU A 110 11.72 7.42 -11.06
CA GLU A 110 11.12 8.04 -9.87
C GLU A 110 11.90 7.66 -8.60
N ILE A 111 12.26 6.37 -8.43
CA ILE A 111 13.05 5.90 -7.30
C ILE A 111 14.46 6.52 -7.29
N GLU A 112 15.08 6.69 -8.45
CA GLU A 112 16.40 7.32 -8.57
C GLU A 112 16.36 8.82 -8.23
N GLU A 113 15.30 9.52 -8.63
CA GLU A 113 15.07 10.94 -8.29
C GLU A 113 14.86 11.12 -6.78
N ASP A 114 14.12 10.21 -6.15
CA ASP A 114 13.86 10.21 -4.70
C ASP A 114 15.01 9.59 -3.87
N LYS A 115 16.09 9.12 -4.51
CA LYS A 115 17.19 8.42 -3.84
C LYS A 115 17.81 9.23 -2.70
N ALA A 116 17.95 10.55 -2.88
CA ALA A 116 18.48 11.44 -1.84
C ALA A 116 17.55 11.49 -0.61
N PHE A 117 16.23 11.47 -0.82
CA PHE A 117 15.24 11.42 0.26
C PHE A 117 15.30 10.08 1.00
N TYR A 118 15.40 8.96 0.29
CA TYR A 118 15.55 7.64 0.92
C TYR A 118 16.85 7.48 1.70
N GLN A 119 17.96 8.07 1.22
CA GLN A 119 19.24 8.08 1.94
C GLN A 119 19.17 8.90 3.23
N TYR A 120 18.39 9.99 3.26
CA TYR A 120 18.20 10.81 4.44
C TYR A 120 17.40 10.10 5.55
N TYR A 121 16.43 9.26 5.19
CA TYR A 121 15.56 8.58 6.15
C TYR A 121 16.15 7.27 6.72
N LYS A 122 17.23 6.75 6.12
CA LYS A 122 17.90 5.51 6.55
C LYS A 122 18.74 5.68 7.80
#